data_AF-A0A1F7I156-F1
#
_entry.id   AF-A0A1F7I156-F1
#
_cell.length_a   1.000
_cell.length_b   1.000
_cell.length_c   1.000
_cell.angle_alpha   90.00
_cell.angle_beta   90.00
_cell.angle_gamma   90.00
#
_symmetry.space_group_name_H-M   'P 1'
#
loop_
_entity.id
_entity.type
_entity.pdbx_description
1 polymer ?
#
loop_
_entity_poly.entity_id
_entity_poly.type
_entity_poly.pdbx_seq_one_letter_code
_entity_poly.pdbx_strand_id
1 'polypeptide(L)'
;MPVLLTIASYLFYFLFPVRWLTRVPFVFLYGISIYAVLLCSNIFNVGVEKSLQLYRAAFSINILYQMLISFLLFNIILSFKLNFFFNGIGVGIVSFLLALQLIWSVRLNLSIERMILLFSFFIALILGELALIGSFVPVKPAILSLFLTSSYYCISGLIYSFLDQRLFKETIREYIAVWIVVFILSVLSISW
;
A
#
# COMPACT_ATOMS: atom_id res chain seq x y z
N MET A 1 -1.96 10.58 3.93
CA MET A 1 -0.69 9.84 4.09
C MET A 1 0.03 10.07 5.39
N PRO A 2 0.26 11.30 5.86
CA PRO A 2 0.97 11.51 7.13
C PRO A 2 0.36 10.69 8.27
N VAL A 3 -0.97 10.73 8.40
CA VAL A 3 -1.72 9.96 9.40
C VAL A 3 -1.50 8.45 9.28
N LEU A 4 -1.63 7.89 8.07
CA LEU A 4 -1.44 6.45 7.83
C LEU A 4 0.00 6.00 8.11
N LEU A 5 0.98 6.83 7.75
CA LEU A 5 2.39 6.57 8.07
C LEU A 5 2.61 6.55 9.58
N THR A 6 2.08 7.53 10.32
CA THR A 6 2.20 7.59 11.78
C THR A 6 1.53 6.39 12.44
N ILE A 7 0.33 6.01 12.02
CA ILE A 7 -0.37 4.83 12.54
C ILE A 7 0.44 3.55 12.27
N ALA A 8 0.89 3.34 11.02
CA ALA A 8 1.66 2.17 10.65
C ALA A 8 2.98 2.08 11.41
N SER A 9 3.69 3.21 11.53
CA SER A 9 4.96 3.28 12.26
C SER A 9 4.76 3.02 13.75
N TYR A 10 3.73 3.60 14.36
CA TYR A 10 3.42 3.42 15.77
C TYR A 10 3.03 1.97 16.09
N LEU A 11 2.17 1.35 15.28
CA LEU A 11 1.79 -0.05 15.48
C LEU A 11 2.97 -0.99 15.24
N PHE A 12 3.81 -0.71 14.24
CA PHE A 12 4.97 -1.53 13.94
C PHE A 12 6.07 -1.40 15.00
N TYR A 13 6.19 -0.23 15.64
CA TYR A 13 7.14 0.00 16.74
C TYR A 13 6.97 -0.99 17.90
N PHE A 14 5.74 -1.46 18.17
CA PHE A 14 5.49 -2.46 19.21
C PHE A 14 6.03 -3.85 18.89
N LEU A 15 6.29 -4.16 17.62
CA LEU A 15 6.89 -5.43 17.22
C LEU A 15 8.41 -5.47 17.48
N PHE A 16 9.05 -4.32 17.75
CA PHE A 16 10.49 -4.27 18.04
C PHE A 16 10.81 -4.62 19.49
N PRO A 17 11.96 -5.27 19.74
CA PRO A 17 12.48 -5.48 21.08
C PRO A 17 12.60 -4.16 21.86
N VAL A 18 12.41 -4.19 23.18
CA VAL A 18 12.55 -3.05 24.11
C VAL A 18 14.03 -2.72 24.34
N ARG A 19 14.80 -2.54 23.26
CA ARG A 19 16.20 -2.10 23.29
C ARG A 19 16.27 -0.70 22.70
N TRP A 20 16.92 0.22 23.39
CA TRP A 20 17.06 1.61 22.91
C TRP A 20 17.80 1.66 21.56
N LEU A 21 18.78 0.77 21.36
CA LEU A 21 19.59 0.70 20.15
C LEU A 21 18.79 0.35 18.88
N THR A 22 17.69 -0.40 18.98
CA THR A 22 16.78 -0.66 17.84
C THR A 22 15.78 0.47 17.62
N ARG A 23 15.47 1.25 18.67
CA ARG A 23 14.47 2.32 18.62
C ARG A 23 15.02 3.62 18.03
N VAL A 24 16.29 3.95 18.29
CA VAL A 24 16.90 5.19 17.75
C VAL A 24 16.94 5.21 16.21
N PRO A 25 17.42 4.17 15.51
CA PRO A 25 17.37 4.14 14.05
C PRO A 25 15.93 4.21 13.52
N PHE A 26 14.98 3.57 14.20
CA PHE A 26 13.57 3.60 13.82
C PHE A 26 12.98 5.02 13.90
N VAL A 27 13.25 5.75 14.98
CA VAL A 27 12.81 7.15 15.13
C VAL A 27 13.41 8.05 14.06
N PHE A 28 14.69 7.84 13.72
CA PHE A 28 15.35 8.58 12.65
C PHE A 28 14.70 8.30 11.28
N LEU A 29 14.47 7.03 10.95
CA LEU A 29 13.77 6.62 9.73
C LEU A 29 12.33 7.18 9.68
N TYR A 30 11.63 7.18 10.81
CA TYR A 30 10.31 7.81 10.91
C TYR A 30 10.38 9.31 10.64
N GLY A 31 11.36 10.02 11.21
CA GLY A 31 11.58 11.46 10.98
C GLY A 31 11.80 11.80 9.50
N ILE A 32 12.65 11.03 8.81
CA ILE A 32 12.85 11.17 7.36
C ILE A 32 11.55 10.87 6.61
N SER A 33 10.85 9.81 7.00
CA SER A 33 9.64 9.37 6.31
C SER A 33 8.50 10.36 6.42
N ILE A 34 8.26 10.92 7.62
CA ILE A 34 7.20 11.92 7.81
C ILE A 34 7.53 13.20 7.06
N TYR A 35 8.80 13.63 7.05
CA TYR A 35 9.24 14.77 6.26
C TYR A 35 9.00 14.56 4.76
N ALA A 36 9.39 13.41 4.22
CA ALA A 36 9.19 13.08 2.81
C ALA A 36 7.70 13.05 2.43
N VAL A 37 6.84 12.47 3.27
CA VAL A 37 5.39 12.42 3.03
C VAL A 37 4.75 13.81 3.12
N LEU A 38 5.17 14.66 4.06
CA LEU A 38 4.70 16.04 4.15
C LEU A 38 5.14 16.87 2.94
N LEU A 39 6.38 16.68 2.47
CA LEU A 39 6.89 17.33 1.26
C LEU A 39 6.07 16.90 0.03
N CYS A 40 5.77 15.60 -0.11
CA CYS A 40 4.89 15.11 -1.18
C CYS A 40 3.50 15.74 -1.11
N SER A 41 2.92 15.82 0.09
CA SER A 41 1.60 16.44 0.29
C SER A 41 1.61 17.93 -0.08
N ASN A 42 2.69 18.65 0.21
CA ASN A 42 2.85 20.05 -0.17
C ASN A 42 2.99 20.19 -1.69
N ILE A 43 3.79 19.33 -2.34
CA ILE A 43 3.93 19.30 -3.80
C ILE A 43 2.59 18.96 -4.47
N PHE A 44 1.77 18.06 -3.91
CA PHE A 44 0.44 17.81 -4.46
C PHE A 44 -0.49 19.03 -4.31
N ASN A 45 -0.41 19.76 -3.21
CA ASN A 45 -1.25 20.95 -3.00
C ASN A 45 -0.83 22.13 -3.90
N VAL A 46 0.47 22.35 -4.09
CA VAL A 46 1.04 23.48 -4.84
C VAL A 46 1.27 23.14 -6.33
N GLY A 47 1.56 21.88 -6.63
CA GLY A 47 2.00 21.40 -7.95
C GLY A 47 0.91 21.23 -8.99
N VAL A 48 -0.36 21.51 -8.65
CA VAL A 48 -1.47 21.56 -9.61
C VAL A 48 -1.25 22.67 -10.64
N GLU A 49 -0.47 23.71 -10.33
CA GLU A 49 -0.37 24.89 -11.20
C GLU A 49 0.97 25.11 -11.94
N LYS A 50 2.13 24.55 -11.50
CA LYS A 50 3.44 25.08 -12.00
C LYS A 50 4.60 24.13 -12.34
N SER A 51 4.60 22.82 -12.03
CA SER A 51 5.74 21.96 -12.47
C SER A 51 5.48 20.45 -12.58
N LEU A 52 5.45 19.97 -13.83
CA LEU A 52 5.16 18.56 -14.18
C LEU A 52 6.28 17.58 -13.76
N GLN A 53 7.50 18.06 -13.49
CA GLN A 53 8.63 17.23 -13.05
C GLN A 53 8.58 16.92 -11.55
N LEU A 54 8.32 17.93 -10.71
CA LEU A 54 8.21 17.76 -9.26
C LEU A 54 7.00 16.90 -8.89
N TYR A 55 5.87 17.04 -9.60
CA TYR A 55 4.71 16.19 -9.41
C TYR A 55 5.04 14.70 -9.64
N ARG A 56 5.74 14.38 -10.74
CA ARG A 56 6.15 12.99 -11.04
C ARG A 56 7.07 12.42 -9.96
N ALA A 57 8.03 13.21 -9.47
CA ALA A 57 8.93 12.77 -8.40
C ALA A 57 8.16 12.51 -7.09
N ALA A 58 7.30 13.44 -6.68
CA ALA A 58 6.46 13.31 -5.49
C ALA A 58 5.50 12.11 -5.59
N PHE A 59 4.95 11.87 -6.78
CA PHE A 59 4.07 10.72 -7.02
C PHE A 59 4.81 9.38 -6.86
N SER A 60 6.01 9.24 -7.43
CA SER A 60 6.83 8.04 -7.23
C SER A 60 7.17 7.80 -5.75
N ILE A 61 7.50 8.86 -5.01
CA ILE A 61 7.76 8.77 -3.56
C ILE A 61 6.49 8.36 -2.81
N ASN A 62 5.33 8.89 -3.19
CA ASN A 62 4.04 8.52 -2.60
C ASN A 62 3.71 7.04 -2.83
N ILE A 63 3.94 6.51 -4.04
CA ILE A 63 3.79 5.07 -4.32
C ILE A 63 4.76 4.23 -3.48
N LEU A 64 6.01 4.66 -3.34
CA LEU A 64 6.98 3.96 -2.48
C LEU A 64 6.47 3.87 -1.04
N TYR A 65 5.99 4.97 -0.47
CA TYR A 65 5.44 4.96 0.89
C TYR A 65 4.13 4.17 1.00
N GLN A 66 3.30 4.16 -0.04
CA GLN A 66 2.11 3.29 -0.11
C GLN A 66 2.48 1.81 0.01
N MET A 67 3.51 1.39 -0.73
CA MET A 67 4.03 0.03 -0.67
C MET A 67 4.59 -0.31 0.71
N LEU A 68 5.38 0.60 1.29
CA LEU A 68 5.94 0.41 2.62
C LEU A 68 4.83 0.31 3.69
N ILE A 69 3.88 1.25 3.69
CA ILE A 69 2.79 1.31 4.67
C ILE A 69 1.87 0.10 4.54
N SER A 70 1.49 -0.29 3.32
CA SER A 70 0.66 -1.48 3.10
C SER A 70 1.34 -2.74 3.64
N PHE A 71 2.64 -2.92 3.36
CA PHE A 71 3.39 -4.07 3.87
C PHE A 71 3.39 -4.11 5.40
N LEU A 72 3.73 -3.00 6.06
CA LEU A 72 3.76 -2.92 7.52
C LEU A 72 2.39 -3.23 8.13
N LEU A 73 1.32 -2.61 7.62
CA LEU A 73 -0.03 -2.78 8.15
C LEU A 73 -0.57 -4.20 7.90
N PHE A 74 -0.39 -4.77 6.71
CA PHE A 74 -0.78 -6.15 6.43
C PHE A 74 0.00 -7.13 7.31
N ASN A 75 1.29 -6.89 7.50
CA ASN A 75 2.12 -7.71 8.37
C ASN A 75 1.64 -7.68 9.82
N ILE A 76 1.30 -6.50 10.35
CA ILE A 76 0.74 -6.35 11.70
C ILE A 76 -0.59 -7.11 11.82
N ILE A 77 -1.52 -6.90 10.89
CA ILE A 77 -2.85 -7.54 10.92
C ILE A 77 -2.71 -9.07 10.94
N LEU A 78 -1.89 -9.62 10.03
CA LEU A 78 -1.68 -11.06 9.93
C LEU A 78 -0.89 -11.63 11.11
N SER A 79 0.01 -10.85 11.72
CA SER A 79 0.81 -11.28 12.88
C SER A 79 -0.02 -11.43 14.15
N PHE A 80 -1.15 -10.72 14.26
CA PHE A 80 -2.08 -10.92 15.37
C PHE A 80 -2.81 -12.26 15.32
N LYS A 81 -2.72 -13.01 14.21
CA LYS A 81 -3.35 -14.33 14.04
C LYS A 81 -4.84 -14.33 14.43
N LEU A 82 -5.55 -13.26 14.05
CA LEU A 82 -6.99 -13.15 14.27
C LEU A 82 -7.73 -14.15 13.38
N ASN A 83 -9.02 -14.35 13.67
CA ASN A 83 -9.89 -15.17 12.83
C ASN A 83 -9.86 -14.67 11.37
N PHE A 84 -10.02 -15.59 10.40
CA PHE A 84 -9.94 -15.30 8.96
C PHE A 84 -10.80 -14.09 8.58
N PHE A 85 -12.01 -13.99 9.16
CA PHE A 85 -12.94 -12.87 8.92
C PHE A 85 -12.35 -11.50 9.32
N PHE A 86 -11.69 -11.43 10.48
CA PHE A 86 -11.07 -10.18 10.94
C PHE A 86 -9.83 -9.82 10.12
N ASN A 87 -9.07 -10.81 9.64
CA ASN A 87 -7.94 -10.55 8.73
C ASN A 87 -8.44 -9.96 7.40
N GLY A 88 -9.49 -10.55 6.82
CA GLY A 88 -10.11 -10.05 5.60
C GLY A 88 -10.62 -8.62 5.74
N ILE A 89 -11.39 -8.34 6.80
CA ILE A 89 -11.91 -7.00 7.07
C ILE A 89 -10.77 -6.01 7.34
N GLY A 90 -9.78 -6.38 8.15
CA GLY A 90 -8.65 -5.51 8.48
C GLY A 90 -7.86 -5.12 7.23
N VAL A 91 -7.52 -6.11 6.39
CA VAL A 91 -6.84 -5.87 5.12
C VAL A 91 -7.70 -5.03 4.19
N GLY A 92 -9.00 -5.31 4.09
CA GLY A 92 -9.94 -4.54 3.28
C GLY A 92 -10.01 -3.07 3.69
N ILE A 93 -10.16 -2.77 4.99
CA ILE A 93 -10.23 -1.39 5.50
C ILE A 93 -8.92 -0.63 5.22
N VAL A 94 -7.77 -1.24 5.51
CA VAL A 94 -6.46 -0.62 5.23
C VAL A 94 -6.29 -0.37 3.74
N SER A 95 -6.60 -1.37 2.92
CA SER A 95 -6.52 -1.28 1.45
C SER A 95 -7.42 -0.19 0.90
N PHE A 96 -8.64 -0.04 1.45
CA PHE A 96 -9.56 1.03 1.07
C PHE A 96 -8.97 2.41 1.35
N LEU A 97 -8.48 2.65 2.56
CA LEU A 97 -7.91 3.95 2.94
C LEU A 97 -6.68 4.32 2.11
N LEU A 98 -5.83 3.32 1.84
CA LEU A 98 -4.65 3.49 1.01
C LEU A 98 -5.04 3.74 -0.45
N ALA A 99 -5.92 2.92 -1.04
CA ALA A 99 -6.38 3.08 -2.41
C ALA A 99 -7.09 4.42 -2.63
N LEU A 100 -7.92 4.84 -1.69
CA LEU A 100 -8.62 6.13 -1.72
C LEU A 100 -7.64 7.28 -1.82
N GLN A 101 -6.59 7.28 -0.98
CA GLN A 101 -5.58 8.33 -1.06
C GLN A 101 -4.82 8.30 -2.38
N LEU A 102 -4.44 7.12 -2.87
CA LEU A 102 -3.62 7.00 -4.08
C LEU A 102 -4.41 7.45 -5.31
N ILE A 103 -5.64 6.97 -5.47
CA ILE A 103 -6.50 7.29 -6.61
C ILE A 103 -6.94 8.76 -6.58
N TRP A 104 -7.20 9.31 -5.39
CA TRP A 104 -7.53 10.73 -5.28
C TRP A 104 -6.34 11.64 -5.61
N SER A 105 -5.10 11.19 -5.40
CA SER A 105 -3.90 11.97 -5.76
C SER A 105 -3.68 12.12 -7.28
N VAL A 106 -4.42 11.38 -8.11
CA VAL A 106 -4.32 11.39 -9.59
C VAL A 106 -5.01 12.60 -10.18
N ARG A 107 -6.24 12.88 -9.72
CA ARG A 107 -7.03 14.04 -10.11
C ARG A 107 -7.38 14.76 -8.82
N LEU A 108 -6.54 15.74 -8.46
CA LEU A 108 -6.67 16.56 -7.25
C LEU A 108 -7.86 17.52 -7.40
N ASN A 109 -9.05 16.94 -7.49
CA ASN A 109 -10.32 17.66 -7.53
C ASN A 109 -10.76 17.95 -6.10
N LEU A 110 -11.38 19.11 -5.89
CA LEU A 110 -11.92 19.56 -4.60
C LEU A 110 -12.99 18.62 -4.03
N SER A 111 -13.63 17.81 -4.88
CA SER A 111 -14.63 16.83 -4.47
C SER A 111 -14.19 15.42 -4.83
N ILE A 112 -14.53 14.47 -3.95
CA ILE A 112 -14.28 13.05 -4.19
C ILE A 112 -15.35 12.54 -5.15
N GLU A 113 -14.94 12.20 -6.37
CA GLU A 113 -15.83 11.63 -7.36
C GLU A 113 -16.27 10.22 -6.96
N ARG A 114 -17.52 9.86 -7.31
CA ARG A 114 -18.07 8.51 -7.06
C ARG A 114 -17.22 7.41 -7.69
N MET A 115 -16.60 7.70 -8.84
CA MET A 115 -15.71 6.77 -9.54
C MET A 115 -14.47 6.41 -8.69
N ILE A 116 -13.88 7.38 -7.99
CA ILE A 116 -12.71 7.19 -7.11
C ILE A 116 -13.08 6.27 -5.95
N LEU A 117 -14.25 6.50 -5.34
CA LEU A 117 -14.76 5.65 -4.25
C LEU A 117 -15.01 4.22 -4.72
N LEU A 118 -15.62 4.04 -5.90
CA LEU A 118 -15.89 2.71 -6.46
C LEU A 118 -14.61 1.92 -6.74
N PHE A 119 -13.60 2.54 -7.36
CA PHE A 119 -12.31 1.87 -7.59
C PHE A 119 -11.57 1.55 -6.29
N SER A 120 -11.61 2.45 -5.31
CA SER A 120 -10.97 2.22 -4.01
C SER A 120 -11.64 1.07 -3.26
N PHE A 121 -12.97 0.99 -3.32
CA PHE A 121 -13.75 -0.10 -2.76
C PHE A 121 -13.50 -1.42 -3.49
N PHE A 122 -13.39 -1.40 -4.81
CA PHE A 122 -13.05 -2.57 -5.61
C PHE A 122 -11.68 -3.15 -5.25
N ILE A 123 -10.65 -2.31 -5.09
CA ILE A 123 -9.33 -2.75 -4.61
C ILE A 123 -9.42 -3.37 -3.22
N ALA A 124 -10.18 -2.72 -2.32
CA ALA A 124 -10.37 -3.19 -0.96
C ALA A 124 -11.05 -4.56 -0.89
N LEU A 125 -12.07 -4.78 -1.72
CA LEU A 125 -12.76 -6.07 -1.82
C LEU A 125 -11.80 -7.18 -2.28
N ILE A 126 -11.08 -6.95 -3.39
CA ILE A 126 -10.14 -7.96 -3.91
C ILE A 126 -9.08 -8.32 -2.88
N LEU A 127 -8.49 -7.32 -2.22
CA LEU A 127 -7.44 -7.58 -1.22
C LEU A 127 -8.00 -8.21 0.05
N GLY A 128 -9.21 -7.85 0.46
CA GLY A 128 -9.90 -8.50 1.56
C GLY A 128 -10.16 -9.99 1.27
N GLU A 129 -10.64 -10.32 0.07
CA GLU A 129 -10.85 -11.70 -0.37
C GLU A 129 -9.53 -12.49 -0.46
N LEU A 130 -8.48 -11.90 -1.02
CA LEU A 130 -7.15 -12.52 -1.06
C LEU A 130 -6.61 -12.78 0.35
N ALA A 131 -6.85 -11.88 1.31
CA ALA A 131 -6.47 -12.08 2.70
C ALA A 131 -7.30 -13.16 3.41
N LEU A 132 -8.59 -13.30 3.06
CA LEU A 132 -9.43 -14.40 3.54
C LEU A 132 -8.89 -15.73 3.05
N ILE A 133 -8.65 -15.87 1.74
CA ILE A 133 -8.08 -17.08 1.14
C ILE A 133 -6.71 -17.37 1.75
N GLY A 134 -5.85 -16.36 1.83
CA GLY A 134 -4.51 -16.48 2.39
C GLY A 134 -4.49 -16.90 3.87
N SER A 135 -5.54 -16.60 4.63
CA SER A 135 -5.65 -17.03 6.04
C SER A 135 -5.83 -18.54 6.20
N PHE A 136 -6.26 -19.25 5.15
CA PHE A 136 -6.35 -20.72 5.16
C PHE A 136 -5.05 -21.41 4.73
N VAL A 137 -4.09 -20.65 4.17
CA VAL A 137 -2.83 -21.21 3.66
C VAL A 137 -1.77 -21.12 4.77
N PRO A 138 -1.05 -22.21 5.08
CA PRO A 138 -0.03 -22.23 6.14
C PRO A 138 1.26 -21.53 5.68
N VAL A 139 1.20 -20.21 5.53
CA VAL A 139 2.30 -19.36 5.07
C VAL A 139 2.69 -18.39 6.19
N LYS A 140 3.98 -18.05 6.28
CA LYS A 140 4.46 -17.05 7.25
C LYS A 140 3.76 -15.71 6.97
N PRO A 141 3.28 -14.98 8.01
CA PRO A 141 2.60 -13.69 7.84
C PRO A 141 3.39 -12.69 6.98
N ALA A 142 4.71 -12.68 7.08
CA ALA A 142 5.59 -11.84 6.27
C ALA A 142 5.48 -12.10 4.75
N ILE A 143 5.37 -13.37 4.36
CA ILE A 143 5.28 -13.76 2.94
C ILE A 143 3.90 -13.41 2.41
N LEU A 144 2.84 -13.70 3.18
CA LEU A 144 1.49 -13.31 2.81
C LEU A 144 1.32 -11.77 2.74
N SER A 145 1.95 -11.01 3.63
CA SER A 145 1.95 -9.55 3.55
C SER A 145 2.67 -9.03 2.30
N LEU A 146 3.78 -9.65 1.88
CA LEU A 146 4.45 -9.30 0.62
C LEU A 146 3.55 -9.58 -0.59
N PHE A 147 2.86 -10.72 -0.58
CA PHE A 147 1.91 -11.06 -1.64
C PHE A 147 0.75 -10.07 -1.73
N LEU A 148 0.16 -9.70 -0.60
CA LEU A 148 -0.92 -8.70 -0.54
C LEU A 148 -0.45 -7.31 -0.97
N THR A 149 0.75 -6.89 -0.55
CA THR A 149 1.35 -5.62 -0.96
C THR A 149 1.66 -5.59 -2.46
N SER A 150 2.18 -6.68 -3.03
CA SER A 150 2.39 -6.79 -4.48
C SER A 150 1.06 -6.79 -5.24
N SER A 151 0.03 -7.45 -4.71
CA SER A 151 -1.32 -7.40 -5.28
C SER A 151 -1.89 -5.98 -5.25
N TYR A 152 -1.73 -5.27 -4.13
CA TYR A 152 -2.10 -3.86 -4.01
C TYR A 152 -1.37 -2.99 -5.02
N TYR A 153 -0.05 -3.16 -5.17
CA TYR A 153 0.75 -2.46 -6.18
C TYR A 153 0.21 -2.64 -7.60
N CYS A 154 -0.03 -3.88 -7.99
CA CYS A 154 -0.41 -4.20 -9.36
C CYS A 154 -1.80 -3.69 -9.68
N ILE A 155 -2.78 -3.93 -8.79
CA ILE A 155 -4.16 -3.50 -9.02
C ILE A 155 -4.27 -1.97 -8.98
N SER A 156 -3.68 -1.34 -7.95
CA SER A 156 -3.74 0.13 -7.82
C SER A 156 -2.93 0.84 -8.91
N GLY A 157 -1.79 0.28 -9.32
CA GLY A 157 -0.98 0.76 -10.44
C GLY A 157 -1.71 0.68 -11.78
N LEU A 158 -2.42 -0.42 -12.05
CA LEU A 158 -3.25 -0.56 -13.26
C LEU A 158 -4.39 0.45 -13.29
N ILE A 159 -5.11 0.62 -12.18
CA ILE A 159 -6.19 1.60 -12.06
C ILE A 159 -5.64 3.03 -12.21
N TYR A 160 -4.49 3.31 -11.61
CA TYR A 160 -3.79 4.58 -11.80
C TYR A 160 -3.48 4.84 -13.27
N SER A 161 -2.81 3.90 -13.96
CA SER A 161 -2.47 4.02 -15.37
C SER A 161 -3.71 4.16 -16.26
N PHE A 162 -4.82 3.53 -15.90
CA PHE A 162 -6.11 3.70 -16.56
C PHE A 162 -6.65 5.12 -16.40
N LEU A 163 -6.64 5.68 -15.19
CA LEU A 163 -7.16 7.02 -14.89
C LEU A 163 -6.29 8.16 -15.45
N ASP A 164 -4.98 7.94 -15.52
CA ASP A 164 -3.98 8.83 -16.13
C ASP A 164 -3.93 8.69 -17.67
N GLN A 165 -4.80 7.86 -18.27
CA GLN A 165 -4.88 7.60 -19.72
C GLN A 165 -3.58 7.07 -20.35
N ARG A 166 -2.73 6.41 -19.55
CA ARG A 166 -1.45 5.81 -19.96
C ARG A 166 -1.48 4.28 -19.91
N LEU A 167 -2.66 3.70 -20.05
CA LEU A 167 -2.81 2.24 -20.02
C LEU A 167 -2.40 1.64 -21.36
N PHE A 168 -1.12 1.39 -21.51
CA PHE A 168 -0.56 0.66 -22.65
C PHE A 168 -0.58 -0.85 -22.37
N LYS A 169 -0.62 -1.66 -23.44
CA LYS A 169 -0.60 -3.13 -23.32
C LYS A 169 0.67 -3.62 -22.64
N GLU A 170 1.77 -2.91 -22.85
CA GLU A 170 3.08 -3.13 -22.26
C GLU A 170 3.00 -2.96 -20.74
N THR A 171 2.40 -1.86 -20.26
CA THR A 171 2.21 -1.60 -18.82
C THR A 171 1.35 -2.67 -18.16
N ILE A 172 0.28 -3.11 -18.82
CA ILE A 172 -0.56 -4.20 -18.31
C ILE A 172 0.27 -5.47 -18.15
N ARG A 173 1.06 -5.83 -19.16
CA ARG A 173 1.92 -7.01 -19.14
C ARG A 173 2.96 -6.94 -18.05
N GLU A 174 3.57 -5.78 -17.80
CA GLU A 174 4.54 -5.59 -16.73
C GLU A 174 3.93 -5.84 -15.34
N TYR A 175 2.78 -5.23 -15.03
CA TYR A 175 2.11 -5.45 -13.76
C TYR A 175 1.66 -6.91 -13.57
N ILE A 176 1.10 -7.53 -14.60
CA ILE A 176 0.68 -8.93 -14.55
C ILE A 176 1.89 -9.85 -14.37
N ALA A 177 3.00 -9.61 -15.07
CA ALA A 177 4.22 -10.40 -14.94
C ALA A 177 4.79 -10.33 -13.53
N VAL A 178 4.86 -9.13 -12.94
CA VAL A 178 5.30 -8.94 -11.55
C VAL A 178 4.40 -9.71 -10.59
N TRP A 179 3.08 -9.59 -10.75
CA TRP A 179 2.12 -10.28 -9.89
C TRP A 179 2.26 -11.81 -9.98
N ILE A 180 2.39 -12.36 -11.18
CA ILE A 180 2.59 -13.81 -11.40
C ILE A 180 3.88 -14.29 -10.74
N VAL A 181 4.98 -13.56 -10.89
CA VAL A 181 6.26 -13.93 -10.25
C VAL A 181 6.11 -13.96 -8.74
N VAL A 182 5.52 -12.93 -8.13
CA VAL A 182 5.32 -12.89 -6.67
C VAL A 182 4.36 -13.98 -6.21
N PHE A 183 3.32 -14.28 -6.98
CA PHE A 183 2.40 -15.38 -6.71
C PHE A 183 3.13 -16.73 -6.70
N ILE A 184 3.94 -17.03 -7.71
CA ILE A 184 4.74 -18.26 -7.79
C ILE A 184 5.69 -18.36 -6.59
N LEU A 185 6.43 -17.29 -6.28
CA LEU A 185 7.35 -17.28 -5.13
C LEU A 185 6.61 -17.51 -3.81
N SER A 186 5.41 -16.98 -3.66
CA SER A 186 4.57 -17.15 -2.48
C SER A 186 4.10 -18.60 -2.34
N VAL A 187 3.69 -19.24 -3.44
CA VAL A 187 3.27 -20.65 -3.49
C VAL A 187 4.44 -21.59 -3.19
N LEU A 188 5.62 -21.33 -3.76
CA LEU A 188 6.83 -22.12 -3.48
C LEU A 188 7.30 -22.02 -2.03
N SER A 189 6.92 -20.94 -1.33
CA SER A 189 7.28 -20.72 0.07
C SER A 189 6.34 -21.40 1.07
N ILE A 190 5.29 -22.10 0.60
CA ILE A 190 4.38 -22.86 1.45
C ILE A 190 5.17 -24.01 2.08
N SER A 191 5.32 -23.99 3.40
CA SER A 191 5.78 -25.15 4.16
C SER A 191 4.58 -26.03 4.45
N TRP A 192 4.48 -27.15 3.72
CA TRP A 192 3.55 -28.24 4.05
C TRP A 192 3.90 -28.85 5.40
#